data_AF-A0A1H3NRE8-F1
#
_entry.id   AF-A0A1H3NRE8-F1
#
_cell.length_a   1.000
_cell.length_b   1.000
_cell.length_c   1.000
_cell.angle_alpha   90.00
_cell.angle_beta   90.00
_cell.angle_gamma   90.00
#
_symmetry.space_group_name_H-M   'P 1'
#
loop_
_entity.id
_entity.type
_entity.pdbx_description
1 polymer ?
#
loop_
_entity_poly.entity_id
_entity_poly.type
_entity_poly.pdbx_seq_one_letter_code
_entity_poly.pdbx_strand_id
1 'polypeptide(L)'
;MSKPPPARYRTTNWSSHNAALRKRGSMLIWVDKEMAWLAPHEGRLGRPPVFSDAAIQFCLSIKVLFKLPLRQTAGMVASLLRLAGLNWSVPDFSTLCRRQKTLVVQLPYRRADGPLNLLVDSTGIKFLGDGEWQTRKHGVQGRRQWRKVHLAMDTATSDIRAVEFTPSSDGDSPILP
;
A
#
# COMPACT_ATOMS: atom_id res chain seq x y z
N MET A 1 19.06 5.29 -49.30
CA MET A 1 19.40 3.99 -48.69
C MET A 1 18.14 3.39 -48.06
N SER A 2 17.74 2.19 -48.47
CA SER A 2 16.57 1.49 -47.91
C SER A 2 16.90 0.89 -46.54
N LYS A 3 15.94 0.97 -45.61
CA LYS A 3 16.09 0.46 -44.24
C LYS A 3 16.21 -1.07 -44.27
N PRO A 4 17.17 -1.69 -43.57
CA PRO A 4 17.32 -3.13 -43.56
C PRO A 4 16.08 -3.79 -42.91
N PRO A 5 15.69 -4.99 -43.37
CA PRO A 5 14.56 -5.70 -42.81
C PRO A 5 14.81 -6.05 -41.33
N PRO A 6 13.79 -5.95 -40.47
CA PRO A 6 13.95 -6.20 -39.04
C PRO A 6 14.33 -7.67 -38.79
N ALA A 7 15.33 -7.87 -37.94
CA ALA A 7 15.77 -9.20 -37.53
C ALA A 7 14.63 -9.94 -36.81
N ARG A 8 14.26 -11.12 -37.33
CA ARG A 8 13.31 -12.04 -36.68
C ARG A 8 14.08 -13.00 -35.78
N TYR A 9 14.03 -12.76 -34.48
CA TYR A 9 14.56 -13.69 -33.47
C TYR A 9 13.48 -14.73 -33.10
N ARG A 10 13.86 -16.01 -33.01
CA ARG A 10 12.97 -17.08 -32.55
C ARG A 10 13.10 -17.21 -31.03
N THR A 11 12.08 -16.78 -30.30
CA THR A 11 12.04 -16.87 -28.84
C THR A 11 11.82 -18.32 -28.41
N THR A 12 12.89 -19.02 -28.00
CA THR A 12 12.84 -20.44 -27.59
C THR A 12 12.49 -20.64 -26.12
N ASN A 13 12.47 -19.57 -25.32
CA ASN A 13 12.27 -19.62 -23.87
C ASN A 13 10.81 -19.33 -23.43
N TRP A 14 9.83 -19.44 -24.33
CA TRP A 14 8.43 -19.07 -24.04
C TRP A 14 7.85 -19.80 -22.82
N SER A 15 8.12 -21.10 -22.69
CA SER A 15 7.65 -21.91 -21.56
C SER A 15 8.21 -21.41 -20.22
N SER A 16 9.53 -21.17 -20.15
CA SER A 16 10.18 -20.68 -18.93
C SER A 16 9.77 -19.23 -18.61
N HIS A 17 9.62 -18.39 -19.63
CA HIS A 17 9.11 -17.02 -19.47
C HIS A 17 7.69 -17.01 -18.89
N ASN A 18 6.79 -17.85 -19.42
CA ASN A 18 5.42 -17.96 -18.93
C ASN A 18 5.37 -18.53 -17.51
N ALA A 19 6.20 -19.52 -17.19
CA ALA A 19 6.34 -20.03 -15.82
C ALA A 19 6.80 -18.91 -14.85
N ALA A 20 7.74 -18.07 -15.28
CA ALA A 20 8.18 -16.92 -14.50
C ALA A 20 7.05 -15.89 -14.31
N LEU A 21 6.26 -15.57 -15.34
CA LEU A 21 5.10 -14.69 -15.23
C LEU A 21 4.04 -15.22 -14.25
N ARG A 22 3.72 -16.52 -14.31
CA ARG A 22 2.83 -17.16 -13.33
C ARG A 22 3.37 -17.07 -11.91
N LYS A 23 4.66 -17.32 -11.73
CA LYS A 23 5.33 -17.24 -10.43
C LYS A 23 5.30 -15.82 -9.85
N ARG A 24 5.31 -14.77 -10.69
CA ARG A 24 5.15 -13.37 -10.23
C ARG A 24 3.79 -13.11 -9.56
N GLY A 25 2.75 -13.85 -9.92
CA GLY A 25 1.44 -13.77 -9.28
C GLY A 25 1.28 -14.67 -8.05
N SER A 26 2.27 -15.54 -7.77
CA SER A 26 2.24 -16.39 -6.58
C SER A 26 2.54 -15.54 -5.35
N MET A 27 1.58 -15.46 -4.44
CA MET A 27 1.73 -14.69 -3.21
C MET A 27 1.82 -15.65 -2.02
N LEU A 28 2.98 -15.67 -1.37
CA LEU A 28 3.16 -16.29 -0.08
C LEU A 28 3.04 -15.19 0.97
N ILE A 29 2.05 -15.30 1.86
CA ILE A 29 1.89 -14.40 3.00
C ILE A 29 2.40 -15.15 4.22
N TRP A 30 3.50 -14.68 4.79
CA TRP A 30 4.01 -15.16 6.07
C TRP A 30 3.54 -14.21 7.17
N VAL A 31 2.97 -14.76 8.24
CA VAL A 31 2.52 -14.02 9.41
C VAL A 31 3.47 -14.35 10.54
N ASP A 32 4.11 -13.32 11.10
CA ASP A 32 4.92 -13.45 12.31
C ASP A 32 4.01 -13.87 13.47
N LYS A 33 4.25 -15.06 14.03
CA LYS A 33 3.43 -15.63 15.10
C LYS A 33 3.64 -14.94 16.44
N GLU A 34 4.73 -14.19 16.59
CA GLU A 34 5.06 -13.46 17.82
C GLU A 34 4.56 -12.01 17.80
N MET A 35 3.97 -11.59 16.67
CA MET A 35 3.39 -10.26 16.52
C MET A 35 2.36 -9.97 17.60
N ALA A 36 2.54 -8.84 18.30
CA ALA A 36 1.58 -8.36 19.29
C ALA A 36 0.26 -7.97 18.59
N TRP A 37 -0.68 -8.91 18.53
CA TRP A 37 -1.94 -8.72 17.82
C TRP A 37 -2.96 -7.90 18.62
N LEU A 38 -3.06 -8.19 19.91
CA LEU A 38 -3.90 -7.44 20.84
C LEU A 38 -3.12 -6.25 21.39
N ALA A 39 -3.82 -5.16 21.70
CA ALA A 39 -3.18 -4.01 22.31
C ALA A 39 -2.77 -4.35 23.76
N PRO A 40 -1.63 -3.80 24.24
CA PRO A 40 -1.28 -3.91 25.65
C PRO A 40 -2.33 -3.20 26.51
N HIS A 41 -2.54 -3.71 27.73
CA HIS A 41 -3.40 -3.06 28.70
C HIS A 41 -2.69 -1.85 29.30
N GLU A 42 -2.85 -0.69 28.68
CA GLU A 42 -2.40 0.57 29.23
C GLU A 42 -3.54 1.20 30.04
N GLY A 43 -3.28 1.58 31.30
CA GLY A 43 -4.24 2.18 32.23
C GLY A 43 -4.67 3.60 31.85
N ARG A 44 -4.97 3.84 30.57
CA ARG A 44 -5.46 5.12 30.05
C ARG A 44 -6.94 5.28 30.38
N LEU A 45 -7.34 6.52 30.65
CA LEU A 45 -8.76 6.90 30.82
C LEU A 45 -9.51 6.69 29.49
N GLY A 46 -10.67 6.03 29.55
CA GLY A 46 -11.52 5.71 28.39
C GLY A 46 -11.51 4.22 28.02
N ARG A 47 -12.17 3.86 26.91
CA ARG A 47 -12.18 2.47 26.43
C ARG A 47 -10.82 2.15 25.79
N PRO A 48 -10.00 1.24 26.35
CA PRO A 48 -8.71 0.91 25.78
C PRO A 48 -8.88 0.26 24.40
N PRO A 49 -7.91 0.44 23.49
CA PRO A 49 -7.90 -0.28 22.23
C PRO A 49 -7.85 -1.79 22.49
N VAL A 50 -8.59 -2.58 21.71
CA VAL A 50 -8.54 -4.05 21.78
C VAL A 50 -7.40 -4.59 20.91
N PHE A 51 -7.16 -3.96 19.77
CA PHE A 51 -6.16 -4.37 18.77
C PHE A 51 -5.00 -3.39 18.73
N SER A 52 -3.79 -3.92 18.56
CA SER A 52 -2.56 -3.13 18.41
C SER A 52 -2.57 -2.34 17.11
N ASP A 53 -1.74 -1.30 17.02
CA ASP A 53 -1.55 -0.57 15.75
C ASP A 53 -1.01 -1.49 14.65
N ALA A 54 -0.15 -2.45 15.01
CA ALA A 54 0.41 -3.41 14.08
C ALA A 54 -0.70 -4.29 13.45
N ALA A 55 -1.65 -4.79 14.25
CA ALA A 55 -2.79 -5.58 13.74
C ALA A 55 -3.71 -4.75 12.82
N ILE A 56 -3.97 -3.48 13.18
CA ILE A 56 -4.75 -2.58 12.34
C ILE A 56 -4.02 -2.29 11.03
N GLN A 57 -2.72 -1.98 11.09
CA GLN A 57 -1.90 -1.73 9.91
C GLN A 57 -1.90 -2.94 8.98
N PHE A 58 -1.70 -4.16 9.50
CA PHE A 58 -1.79 -5.39 8.71
C PHE A 58 -3.13 -5.53 7.97
N CYS A 59 -4.26 -5.33 8.68
CA CYS A 59 -5.58 -5.41 8.06
C CYS A 59 -5.76 -4.36 6.95
N LEU A 60 -5.32 -3.12 7.19
CA LEU A 60 -5.42 -2.04 6.20
C LEU A 60 -4.45 -2.23 5.02
N SER A 61 -3.31 -2.87 5.22
CA SER A 61 -2.40 -3.27 4.14
C SER A 61 -3.07 -4.29 3.22
N ILE A 62 -3.73 -5.32 3.78
CA ILE A 62 -4.51 -6.29 2.98
C ILE A 62 -5.63 -5.58 2.21
N LYS A 63 -6.37 -4.66 2.88
CA LYS A 63 -7.40 -3.85 2.23
C LYS A 63 -6.86 -3.11 1.00
N VAL A 64 -5.74 -2.43 1.13
CA VAL A 64 -5.16 -1.60 0.06
C VAL A 64 -4.58 -2.46 -1.04
N LEU A 65 -3.79 -3.49 -0.69
CA LEU A 65 -3.12 -4.38 -1.63
C LEU A 65 -4.12 -5.09 -2.56
N PHE A 66 -5.22 -5.58 -2.00
CA PHE A 66 -6.25 -6.31 -2.75
C PHE A 66 -7.44 -5.43 -3.16
N LYS A 67 -7.40 -4.12 -2.88
CA LYS A 67 -8.46 -3.15 -3.18
C LYS A 67 -9.84 -3.57 -2.65
N LEU A 68 -9.87 -4.14 -1.44
CA LEU A 68 -11.08 -4.66 -0.83
C LEU A 68 -11.84 -3.59 -0.02
N PRO A 69 -13.18 -3.65 0.04
CA PRO A 69 -13.96 -2.99 1.08
C PRO A 69 -13.63 -3.54 2.48
N LEU A 70 -13.89 -2.74 3.52
CA LEU A 70 -13.52 -3.10 4.91
C LEU A 70 -14.15 -4.41 5.40
N ARG A 71 -15.40 -4.71 5.02
CA ARG A 71 -16.07 -5.96 5.42
C ARG A 71 -15.43 -7.18 4.76
N GLN A 72 -15.09 -7.08 3.46
CA GLN A 72 -14.38 -8.14 2.75
C GLN A 72 -12.95 -8.31 3.28
N THR A 73 -12.29 -7.22 3.65
CA THR A 73 -10.96 -7.24 4.29
C THR A 73 -11.01 -8.05 5.58
N ALA A 74 -11.99 -7.81 6.47
CA ALA A 74 -12.13 -8.58 7.70
C ALA A 74 -12.31 -10.08 7.43
N GLY A 75 -13.13 -10.45 6.44
CA GLY A 75 -13.30 -11.85 6.04
C GLY A 75 -12.05 -12.50 5.44
N MET A 76 -11.30 -11.76 4.61
CA MET A 76 -10.05 -12.23 4.03
C MET A 76 -8.98 -12.42 5.11
N VAL A 77 -8.81 -11.45 6.01
CA VAL A 77 -7.87 -11.54 7.14
C VAL A 77 -8.21 -12.74 8.03
N ALA A 78 -9.49 -12.96 8.35
CA ALA A 78 -9.90 -14.14 9.12
C ALA A 78 -9.51 -15.46 8.42
N SER A 79 -9.66 -15.51 7.09
CA SER A 79 -9.27 -16.68 6.30
C SER A 79 -7.75 -16.89 6.29
N LEU A 80 -6.97 -15.81 6.17
CA LEU A 80 -5.51 -15.86 6.21
C LEU A 80 -4.99 -16.35 7.56
N LEU A 81 -5.53 -15.83 8.67
CA LEU A 81 -5.15 -16.26 10.02
C LEU A 81 -5.48 -17.73 10.25
N ARG A 82 -6.67 -18.18 9.81
CA ARG A 82 -7.05 -19.59 9.86
C ARG A 82 -6.09 -20.48 9.06
N LEU A 83 -5.71 -20.07 7.85
CA LEU A 83 -4.73 -20.80 7.03
C LEU A 83 -3.33 -20.82 7.66
N ALA A 84 -2.95 -19.77 8.40
CA ALA A 84 -1.72 -19.69 9.17
C ALA A 84 -1.76 -20.48 10.50
N GLY A 85 -2.92 -21.06 10.87
CA GLY A 85 -3.12 -21.77 12.12
C GLY A 85 -3.16 -20.86 13.36
N LEU A 86 -3.55 -19.59 13.18
CA LEU A 86 -3.59 -18.58 14.23
C LEU A 86 -5.03 -18.32 14.67
N ASN A 87 -5.30 -18.45 15.97
CA ASN A 87 -6.62 -18.24 16.58
C ASN A 87 -6.86 -16.79 17.01
N TRP A 88 -6.31 -15.82 16.28
CA TRP A 88 -6.46 -14.40 16.60
C TRP A 88 -7.81 -13.85 16.12
N SER A 89 -8.45 -13.03 16.96
CA SER A 89 -9.67 -12.33 16.59
C SER A 89 -9.40 -11.24 15.55
N VAL A 90 -10.36 -10.95 14.67
CA VAL A 90 -10.18 -9.95 13.61
C VAL A 90 -10.93 -8.65 13.96
N PRO A 91 -10.32 -7.46 13.79
CA PRO A 91 -11.04 -6.21 13.95
C PRO A 91 -12.24 -6.09 13.00
N ASP A 92 -13.39 -5.66 13.52
CA ASP A 92 -14.56 -5.41 12.68
C ASP A 92 -14.39 -4.16 11.78
N PHE A 93 -15.26 -4.01 10.80
CA PHE A 93 -15.18 -2.91 9.84
C PHE A 93 -15.27 -1.53 10.52
N SER A 94 -16.00 -1.42 11.63
CA SER A 94 -16.17 -0.17 12.37
C SER A 94 -14.88 0.22 13.10
N THR A 95 -14.21 -0.76 13.67
CA THR A 95 -12.92 -0.60 14.35
C THR A 95 -11.84 -0.23 13.35
N LEU A 96 -11.77 -0.93 12.22
CA LEU A 96 -10.85 -0.57 11.13
C LEU A 96 -11.11 0.84 10.60
N CYS A 97 -12.38 1.21 10.34
CA CYS A 97 -12.75 2.53 9.85
C CYS A 97 -12.32 3.66 10.81
N ARG A 98 -12.59 3.49 12.11
CA ARG A 98 -12.20 4.48 13.13
C ARG A 98 -10.69 4.57 13.26
N ARG A 99 -9.99 3.43 13.38
CA ARG A 99 -8.54 3.41 13.58
C ARG A 99 -7.76 3.86 12.36
N GLN A 100 -8.28 3.66 11.14
CA GLN A 100 -7.64 4.17 9.92
C GLN A 100 -7.43 5.69 9.96
N LYS A 101 -8.27 6.45 10.67
CA LYS A 101 -8.15 7.91 10.76
C LYS A 101 -6.98 8.37 11.63
N THR A 102 -6.59 7.56 12.61
CA THR A 102 -5.62 7.94 13.64
C THR A 102 -4.36 7.08 13.63
N LEU A 103 -4.33 6.03 12.82
CA LEU A 103 -3.18 5.14 12.69
C LEU A 103 -1.99 5.91 12.12
N VAL A 104 -0.90 5.97 12.87
CA VAL A 104 0.39 6.42 12.37
C VAL A 104 1.05 5.23 11.68
N VAL A 105 1.18 5.30 10.35
CA VAL A 105 1.78 4.22 9.57
C VAL A 105 3.28 4.16 9.87
N GLN A 106 3.72 3.03 10.41
CA GLN A 106 5.14 2.78 10.63
C GLN A 106 5.75 2.25 9.34
N LEU A 107 6.66 3.02 8.75
CA LEU A 107 7.48 2.58 7.63
C LEU A 107 8.80 2.02 8.18
N PRO A 108 9.16 0.76 7.89
CA PRO A 108 10.38 0.17 8.39
C PRO A 108 11.58 0.95 7.83
N TYR A 109 12.41 1.49 8.74
CA TYR A 109 13.61 2.22 8.39
C TYR A 109 14.83 1.37 8.72
N ARG A 110 15.64 1.05 7.70
CA ARG A 110 16.94 0.41 7.86
C ARG A 110 18.02 1.48 7.73
N ARG A 111 18.91 1.62 8.71
CA ARG A 111 20.07 2.51 8.56
C ARG A 111 20.95 2.03 7.41
N ALA A 112 21.46 2.98 6.63
CA ALA A 112 22.50 2.71 5.65
C ALA A 112 23.84 3.09 6.26
N ASP A 113 24.86 2.26 6.03
CA ASP A 113 26.22 2.48 6.57
C ASP A 113 27.05 3.48 5.75
N GLY A 114 26.43 4.19 4.81
CA GLY A 114 27.11 5.09 3.87
C GLY A 114 26.15 6.00 3.11
N PRO A 115 26.66 6.73 2.09
CA PRO A 115 25.85 7.65 1.29
C PRO A 115 24.72 6.91 0.57
N LEU A 116 23.54 7.53 0.55
CA LEU A 116 22.33 6.99 -0.08
C LEU A 116 22.12 7.60 -1.46
N ASN A 117 21.87 6.74 -2.45
CA ASN A 117 21.37 7.15 -3.76
C ASN A 117 19.86 6.95 -3.79
N LEU A 118 19.10 8.05 -3.75
CA LEU A 118 17.65 8.03 -3.69
C LEU A 118 17.04 8.33 -5.06
N LEU A 119 16.08 7.51 -5.47
CA LEU A 119 15.13 7.86 -6.52
C LEU A 119 13.96 8.56 -5.86
N VAL A 120 13.65 9.76 -6.35
CA VAL A 120 12.45 10.47 -5.93
C VAL A 120 11.52 10.62 -7.10
N ASP A 121 10.28 10.19 -6.89
CA ASP A 121 9.20 10.35 -7.85
C ASP A 121 7.93 10.81 -7.12
N SER A 122 7.06 11.51 -7.83
CA SER A 122 5.81 11.99 -7.29
C SER A 122 4.61 11.47 -8.09
N THR A 123 3.53 11.16 -7.38
CA THR A 123 2.28 10.73 -8.02
C THR A 123 1.09 11.51 -7.48
N GLY A 124 0.18 11.87 -8.39
CA GLY A 124 -1.05 12.56 -8.05
C GLY A 124 -2.14 11.59 -7.59
N ILE A 125 -2.64 11.79 -6.37
CA ILE A 125 -3.81 11.09 -5.83
C ILE A 125 -5.02 12.02 -5.88
N LYS A 126 -6.05 11.62 -6.63
CA LYS A 126 -7.38 12.25 -6.57
C LYS A 126 -8.09 11.79 -5.30
N PHE A 127 -8.37 12.71 -4.38
CA PHE A 127 -9.05 12.40 -3.12
C PHE A 127 -10.45 13.02 -3.01
N LEU A 128 -10.72 14.08 -3.78
CA LEU A 128 -12.05 14.70 -3.87
C LEU A 128 -12.46 14.89 -5.33
N GLY A 129 -13.76 14.76 -5.59
CA GLY A 129 -14.39 15.15 -6.84
C GLY A 129 -15.23 14.02 -7.43
N ASP A 130 -16.27 14.43 -8.14
CA ASP A 130 -17.32 13.56 -8.66
C ASP A 130 -16.74 12.34 -9.40
N GLY A 131 -17.36 11.19 -9.16
CA GLY A 131 -17.12 9.99 -9.93
C GLY A 131 -17.59 10.18 -11.37
N GLU A 132 -17.01 9.43 -12.31
CA GLU A 132 -17.35 9.58 -13.73
C GLU A 132 -18.84 9.41 -14.01
N TRP A 133 -19.50 8.50 -13.27
CA TRP A 133 -20.93 8.30 -13.36
C TRP A 133 -21.73 9.56 -13.00
N GLN A 134 -21.40 10.20 -11.87
CA GLN A 134 -22.09 11.39 -11.40
C GLN A 134 -21.86 12.57 -12.36
N THR A 135 -20.62 12.74 -12.84
CA THR A 135 -20.31 13.75 -13.85
C THR A 135 -21.12 13.55 -15.14
N ARG A 136 -21.27 12.30 -15.60
CA ARG A 136 -22.06 11.98 -16.80
C ARG A 136 -23.56 12.21 -16.62
N LYS A 137 -24.09 11.99 -15.42
CA LYS A 137 -25.53 12.05 -15.14
C LYS A 137 -26.02 13.43 -14.73
N HIS A 138 -25.23 14.15 -13.96
CA HIS A 138 -25.65 15.39 -13.29
C HIS A 138 -24.74 16.58 -13.61
N GLY A 139 -23.76 16.42 -14.51
CA GLY A 139 -22.74 17.41 -14.77
C GLY A 139 -21.69 17.46 -13.65
N VAL A 140 -20.67 18.31 -13.82
CA VAL A 140 -19.65 18.54 -12.80
C VAL A 140 -20.25 19.44 -11.72
N GLN A 141 -20.40 18.94 -10.49
CA GLN A 141 -20.88 19.74 -9.36
C GLN A 141 -19.76 20.16 -8.41
N GLY A 142 -18.60 19.49 -8.46
CA GLY A 142 -17.44 19.81 -7.62
C GLY A 142 -16.11 19.83 -8.36
N ARG A 143 -15.20 20.71 -7.93
CA ARG A 143 -13.81 20.72 -8.42
C ARG A 143 -13.07 19.48 -7.90
N ARG A 144 -12.41 18.76 -8.82
CA ARG A 144 -11.53 17.64 -8.45
C ARG A 144 -10.34 18.17 -7.67
N GLN A 145 -10.08 17.61 -6.49
CA GLN A 145 -8.88 17.93 -5.71
C GLN A 145 -7.90 16.78 -5.76
N TRP A 146 -6.65 17.15 -5.97
CA TRP A 146 -5.52 16.26 -6.06
C TRP A 146 -4.52 16.61 -4.97
N ARG A 147 -3.87 15.59 -4.42
CA ARG A 147 -2.67 15.72 -3.60
C ARG A 147 -1.55 15.02 -4.32
N LYS A 148 -0.35 15.56 -4.20
CA LYS A 148 0.85 14.84 -4.63
C LYS A 148 1.37 14.01 -3.48
N VAL A 149 1.84 12.82 -3.79
CA VAL A 149 2.61 11.98 -2.88
C VAL A 149 3.99 11.85 -3.45
N HIS A 150 4.98 12.34 -2.72
CA HIS A 150 6.39 12.24 -3.06
C HIS A 150 6.95 11.03 -2.34
N LEU A 151 7.59 10.14 -3.08
CA LEU A 151 8.20 8.92 -2.55
C LEU A 151 9.69 8.96 -2.85
N ALA A 152 10.51 8.92 -1.81
CA ALA A 152 11.94 8.70 -1.94
C ALA A 152 12.24 7.23 -1.66
N MET A 153 12.89 6.56 -2.61
CA MET A 153 13.25 5.15 -2.52
C MET A 153 14.76 4.97 -2.68
N ASP A 154 15.33 4.07 -1.90
CA ASP A 154 16.72 3.67 -2.06
C ASP A 154 16.88 2.81 -3.32
N THR A 155 17.78 3.23 -4.22
CA THR A 155 18.08 2.51 -5.45
C THR A 155 18.61 1.09 -5.23
N ALA A 156 19.32 0.86 -4.12
CA ALA A 156 19.97 -0.42 -3.86
C ALA A 156 19.00 -1.45 -3.27
N THR A 157 18.12 -1.02 -2.35
CA THR A 157 17.23 -1.93 -1.62
C THR A 157 15.77 -1.85 -2.04
N SER A 158 15.38 -0.83 -2.80
CA SER A 158 13.98 -0.44 -3.04
C SER A 158 13.19 -0.07 -1.78
N ASP A 159 13.87 0.17 -0.64
CA ASP A 159 13.19 0.59 0.58
C ASP A 159 12.70 2.03 0.43
N ILE A 160 11.47 2.29 0.86
CA ILE A 160 10.92 3.65 0.96
C ILE A 160 11.61 4.36 2.13
N ARG A 161 12.31 5.46 1.82
CA ARG A 161 13.10 6.25 2.79
C ARG A 161 12.38 7.48 3.30
N ALA A 162 11.52 8.09 2.47
CA ALA A 162 10.68 9.21 2.85
C ALA A 162 9.38 9.22 2.05
N VAL A 163 8.34 9.77 2.66
CA VAL A 163 7.04 10.01 2.04
C VAL A 163 6.54 11.38 2.48
N GLU A 164 6.16 12.23 1.52
CA GLU A 164 5.62 13.56 1.81
C GLU A 164 4.34 13.80 1.00
N PHE A 165 3.36 14.50 1.59
CA PHE A 165 2.07 14.77 0.97
C PHE A 165 1.86 16.27 0.81
N THR A 166 1.87 16.74 -0.44
CA THR A 166 1.70 18.17 -0.71
C THR A 166 0.43 18.49 -1.51
N PRO A 167 -0.06 19.74 -1.43
CA PRO A 167 -1.07 20.26 -2.35
C PRO A 167 -0.62 20.12 -3.81
N SER A 168 -1.59 20.13 -4.73
CA SER A 168 -1.30 20.03 -6.17
C SER A 168 -0.51 21.21 -6.76
N SER A 169 -0.42 22.32 -6.04
CA SER A 169 0.33 23.53 -6.45
C SER A 169 1.84 23.37 -6.36
N ASP A 170 2.32 22.43 -5.55
CA ASP A 170 3.73 22.39 -5.18
C ASP A 170 4.49 21.53 -6.21
N GLY A 171 5.57 22.09 -6.77
CA GLY A 171 6.49 21.35 -7.63
C GLY A 171 7.30 20.34 -6.83
N ASP A 172 7.97 19.43 -7.52
CA ASP A 172 8.72 18.35 -6.86
C ASP A 172 10.06 18.87 -6.30
N SER A 173 10.68 19.84 -6.99
CA SER A 173 11.95 20.47 -6.58
C SER A 173 11.98 21.09 -5.18
N PRO A 174 10.97 21.85 -4.70
CA PRO A 174 10.99 22.44 -3.35
C PRO A 174 10.75 21.45 -2.20
N ILE A 175 10.36 20.21 -2.50
CA ILE A 175 10.03 19.18 -1.49
C ILE A 175 11.19 18.22 -1.26
N LEU A 176 12.18 18.22 -2.17
CA LEU A 176 13.41 17.47 -2.01
C LEU A 176 14.29 18.13 -0.94
N PRO A 177 14.86 17.36 0.00
CA PRO A 177 15.89 17.86 0.92
C PRO A 177 17.19 18.24 0.21
#